data_AF-A0A2G3AK20-F1
#
_entry.id   AF-A0A2G3AK20-F1
#
_cell.length_a   1.000
_cell.length_b   1.000
_cell.length_c   1.000
_cell.angle_alpha   90.00
_cell.angle_beta   90.00
_cell.angle_gamma   90.00
#
_symmetry.space_group_name_H-M   'P 1'
#
loop_
_entity.id
_entity.type
_entity.pdbx_description
1 polymer ?
#
loop_
_entity_poly.entity_id
_entity_poly.type
_entity_poly.pdbx_seq_one_letter_code
_entity_poly.pdbx_strand_id
1 'polypeptide(L)'
;MVTIRADEISNIIRERIEQYNIEVKIVNTSTILQVGGGIAHIYGLDEVMAGELVEFEEGTIGIALNLESNNVGVVLMGDGLLIQERNSVKKMGRIAQIPVSEAYLGRVVNALAKPIDGRGAALAEYFMYPERHTLIIYDDLSKQVQAYRQMSLLLRRPPGHEAYPGDVFYLHSRLLERAAKLSSSLGEGSMTALPIVETQSGDVLAYIPTNVISITDGQIFLSTDLLNSGIRPSINVGISVSRVGSAAQIKAMKQVAGKLKLELAQFAELEAFAQFSSDLDKATQNQLARGQRLRELLKQSQSARLTVAEQIMTIYTGTNGYLNSLEVG
;
A
#
# COMPACT_ATOMS: atom_id res chain seq x y z
N MET A 1 11.67 32.89 -8.70
CA MET A 1 12.59 32.58 -7.58
C MET A 1 12.07 33.30 -6.34
N VAL A 2 12.07 32.67 -5.18
CA VAL A 2 11.85 33.37 -3.91
C VAL A 2 13.21 33.85 -3.43
N THR A 3 13.36 35.16 -3.24
CA THR A 3 14.58 35.77 -2.67
C THR A 3 14.60 35.55 -1.17
N ILE A 4 15.25 34.47 -0.72
CA ILE A 4 15.49 34.20 0.69
C ILE A 4 16.38 35.31 1.25
N ARG A 5 15.96 35.96 2.34
CA ARG A 5 16.74 37.04 2.97
C ARG A 5 17.71 36.45 3.99
N ALA A 6 18.95 36.95 4.00
CA ALA A 6 19.97 36.48 4.94
C ALA A 6 19.58 36.75 6.41
N ASP A 7 18.82 37.82 6.65
CA ASP A 7 18.33 38.23 7.97
C ASP A 7 17.35 37.20 8.56
N GLU A 8 16.48 36.63 7.72
CA GLU A 8 15.52 35.59 8.12
C GLU A 8 16.25 34.31 8.56
N ILE A 9 17.27 33.89 7.80
CA ILE A 9 18.14 32.75 8.18
C ILE A 9 18.85 33.03 9.51
N SER A 10 19.40 34.24 9.66
CA SER A 10 20.17 34.63 10.86
C SER A 10 19.29 34.68 12.11
N ASN A 11 18.03 35.11 11.98
CA ASN A 11 17.07 35.11 13.07
C ASN A 11 16.62 33.70 13.45
N ILE A 12 16.30 32.83 12.47
CA ILE A 12 15.94 31.42 12.72
C ILE A 12 17.09 30.66 13.42
N ILE A 13 18.35 30.94 13.06
CA ILE A 13 19.51 30.35 13.74
C ILE A 13 19.67 30.90 15.16
N ARG A 14 19.47 32.22 15.37
CA ARG A 14 19.55 32.83 16.70
C ARG A 14 18.48 32.28 17.65
N GLU A 15 17.22 32.23 17.22
CA GLU A 15 16.11 31.65 17.99
C GLU A 15 16.39 30.20 18.43
N ARG A 16 16.98 29.39 17.54
CA ARG A 16 17.37 28.00 17.86
C ARG A 16 18.50 27.90 18.88
N ILE A 17 19.41 28.87 18.94
CA ILE A 17 20.48 28.94 19.94
C ILE A 17 19.93 29.44 21.28
N GLU A 18 19.05 30.45 21.26
CA GLU A 18 18.37 30.97 22.46
C GLU A 18 17.43 29.94 23.10
N GLN A 19 16.85 29.03 22.31
CA GLN A 19 16.04 27.89 22.78
C GLN A 19 16.87 26.65 23.16
N TYR A 20 18.20 26.67 23.01
CA TYR A 20 19.05 25.50 23.25
C TYR A 20 19.32 25.28 24.75
N ASN A 21 18.41 24.56 25.41
CA ASN A 21 18.54 24.22 26.82
C ASN A 21 19.31 22.89 27.03
N ILE A 22 20.30 22.89 27.92
CA ILE A 22 21.20 21.74 28.14
C ILE A 22 20.67 20.85 29.27
N GLU A 23 19.88 19.84 28.91
CA GLU A 23 19.51 18.76 29.84
C GLU A 23 20.64 17.74 29.99
N VAL A 24 21.29 17.70 31.16
CA VAL A 24 22.23 16.63 31.50
C VAL A 24 21.44 15.40 31.97
N LYS A 25 21.25 14.43 31.08
CA LYS A 25 20.63 13.13 31.38
C LYS A 25 21.70 12.06 31.61
N ILE A 26 21.56 11.32 32.71
CA ILE A 26 22.33 10.09 32.94
C ILE A 26 21.77 9.02 31.99
N VAL A 27 22.62 8.47 31.13
CA VAL A 27 22.26 7.42 30.17
C VAL A 27 23.16 6.22 30.42
N ASN A 28 22.57 5.05 30.66
CA ASN A 28 23.33 3.80 30.79
C ASN A 28 24.10 3.56 29.48
N THR A 29 25.41 3.33 29.58
CA THR A 29 26.27 3.03 28.44
C THR A 29 25.91 1.66 27.86
N SER A 30 25.16 1.66 26.77
CA SER A 30 24.95 0.47 25.95
C SER A 30 26.02 0.36 24.87
N THR A 31 26.37 -0.87 24.49
CA THR A 31 27.56 -1.18 23.69
C THR A 31 27.22 -2.16 22.58
N ILE A 32 27.63 -1.89 21.34
CA ILE A 32 27.40 -2.79 20.21
C ILE A 32 28.25 -4.05 20.37
N LEU A 33 27.59 -5.21 20.44
CA LEU A 33 28.25 -6.53 20.47
C LEU A 33 28.62 -7.01 19.09
N GLN A 34 27.71 -6.83 18.12
CA GLN A 34 27.85 -7.28 16.75
C GLN A 34 27.02 -6.37 15.83
N VAL A 35 27.49 -6.11 14.62
CA VAL A 35 26.71 -5.46 13.55
C VAL A 35 26.90 -6.22 12.22
N GLY A 36 25.82 -6.39 11.46
CA GLY A 36 25.87 -7.06 10.16
C GLY A 36 24.51 -7.15 9.48
N GLY A 37 24.48 -7.05 8.14
CA GLY A 37 23.27 -7.24 7.33
C GLY A 37 22.12 -6.25 7.61
N GLY A 38 22.40 -5.08 8.20
CA GLY A 38 21.37 -4.12 8.62
C GLY A 38 20.82 -4.35 10.04
N ILE A 39 21.42 -5.24 10.83
CA ILE A 39 21.06 -5.51 12.22
C ILE A 39 22.26 -5.29 13.15
N ALA A 40 22.01 -4.74 14.33
CA ALA A 40 22.95 -4.66 15.43
C ALA A 40 22.42 -5.41 16.66
N HIS A 41 23.27 -6.21 17.30
CA HIS A 41 23.03 -6.75 18.64
C HIS A 41 23.74 -5.87 19.66
N ILE A 42 23.01 -5.38 20.67
CA ILE A 42 23.49 -4.37 21.61
C ILE A 42 23.39 -4.90 23.04
N TYR A 43 24.45 -4.76 23.83
CA TYR A 43 24.48 -5.05 25.26
C TYR A 43 24.04 -3.82 26.08
N GLY A 44 23.26 -4.05 27.13
CA GLY A 44 22.58 -2.98 27.87
C GLY A 44 21.31 -2.54 27.15
N LEU A 45 21.07 -1.23 27.05
CA LEU A 45 19.75 -0.64 26.73
C LEU A 45 18.68 -1.09 27.74
N ASP A 46 19.02 -1.07 29.03
CA ASP A 46 18.10 -1.44 30.10
C ASP A 46 16.80 -0.64 30.01
N GLU A 47 15.66 -1.28 30.27
CA GLU A 47 14.32 -0.69 30.15
C GLU A 47 14.00 -0.08 28.76
N VAL A 48 14.63 -0.54 27.67
CA VAL A 48 14.21 -0.17 26.30
C VAL A 48 12.89 -0.84 25.95
N MET A 49 11.98 -0.11 25.31
CA MET A 49 10.68 -0.63 24.90
C MET A 49 10.76 -1.36 23.54
N ALA A 50 9.88 -2.34 23.33
CA ALA A 50 9.71 -2.95 22.02
C ALA A 50 9.18 -1.90 21.03
N GLY A 51 9.88 -1.71 19.91
CA GLY A 51 9.61 -0.64 18.96
C GLY A 51 10.18 0.73 19.35
N GLU A 52 11.01 0.84 20.39
CA GLU A 52 11.71 2.09 20.71
C GLU A 52 12.76 2.45 19.65
N LEU A 53 12.90 3.75 19.39
CA LEU A 53 13.99 4.28 18.57
C LEU A 53 15.28 4.35 19.39
N VAL A 54 16.38 3.96 18.75
CA VAL A 54 17.75 4.16 19.27
C VAL A 54 18.58 4.97 18.28
N GLU A 55 19.61 5.66 18.77
CA GLU A 55 20.53 6.47 17.98
C GLU A 55 21.97 6.01 18.20
N PHE A 56 22.66 5.74 17.09
CA PHE A 56 24.06 5.32 17.02
C PHE A 56 24.97 6.57 16.99
N GLU A 57 26.24 6.43 17.36
CA GLU A 57 27.21 7.55 17.41
C GLU A 57 27.31 8.36 16.09
N GLU A 58 27.08 7.72 14.94
CA GLU A 58 27.07 8.36 13.60
C GLU A 58 25.77 9.12 13.25
N GLY A 59 24.73 9.06 14.08
CA GLY A 59 23.40 9.61 13.80
C GLY A 59 22.46 8.71 12.99
N THR A 60 22.86 7.47 12.69
CA THR A 60 21.95 6.43 12.21
C THR A 60 20.93 6.09 13.30
N ILE A 61 19.67 5.93 12.88
CA ILE A 61 18.56 5.54 13.77
C ILE A 61 18.36 4.03 13.62
N GLY A 62 18.08 3.34 14.71
CA GLY A 62 17.59 1.96 14.71
C GLY A 62 16.26 1.82 15.44
N ILE A 63 15.61 0.65 15.28
CA ILE A 63 14.39 0.27 15.99
C ILE A 63 14.67 -1.03 16.77
N ALA A 64 14.41 -1.03 18.08
CA ALA A 64 14.52 -2.23 18.91
C ALA A 64 13.37 -3.21 18.60
N LEU A 65 13.67 -4.40 18.06
CA LEU A 65 12.66 -5.38 17.64
C LEU A 65 12.75 -6.74 18.36
N ASN A 66 13.90 -7.09 18.93
CA ASN A 66 14.06 -8.28 19.76
C ASN A 66 14.65 -7.87 21.12
N LEU A 67 13.98 -8.22 22.22
CA LEU A 67 14.47 -7.97 23.58
C LEU A 67 14.83 -9.33 24.19
N GLU A 68 16.12 -9.66 24.23
CA GLU A 68 16.64 -10.88 24.83
C GLU A 68 17.25 -10.56 26.20
N SER A 69 17.32 -11.54 27.10
CA SER A 69 17.80 -11.33 28.49
C SER A 69 19.20 -10.72 28.60
N ASN A 70 20.03 -10.85 27.55
CA ASN A 70 21.43 -10.44 27.53
C ASN A 70 21.76 -9.44 26.40
N ASN A 71 20.86 -9.19 25.45
CA ASN A 71 21.10 -8.25 24.35
C ASN A 71 19.79 -7.78 23.68
N VAL A 72 19.88 -6.67 22.96
CA VAL A 72 18.77 -6.10 22.19
C VAL A 72 19.09 -6.19 20.70
N GLY A 73 18.22 -6.85 19.94
CA GLY A 73 18.26 -6.91 18.48
C GLY A 73 17.62 -5.67 17.88
N VAL A 74 18.45 -4.80 17.31
CA VAL A 74 18.07 -3.53 16.68
C VAL A 74 18.21 -3.62 15.16
N VAL A 75 17.19 -3.20 14.43
CA VAL A 75 17.25 -3.06 12.96
C VAL A 75 17.56 -1.63 12.58
N LEU A 76 18.53 -1.45 11.69
CA LEU A 76 19.03 -0.14 11.25
C LEU A 76 18.10 0.49 10.21
N MET A 77 17.88 1.80 10.33
CA MET A 77 17.07 2.62 9.41
C MET A 77 17.98 3.49 8.53
N GLY A 78 19.03 2.88 7.98
CA GLY A 78 20.09 3.48 7.18
C GLY A 78 21.17 2.45 6.82
N ASP A 79 22.19 2.85 6.06
CA ASP A 79 23.18 1.92 5.49
C ASP A 79 24.10 1.27 6.53
N GLY A 80 24.33 1.94 7.67
CA GLY A 80 25.10 1.42 8.82
C GLY A 80 26.58 1.15 8.57
N LEU A 81 27.14 1.63 7.45
CA LEU A 81 28.49 1.28 6.98
C LEU A 81 29.65 1.84 7.83
N LEU A 82 29.36 2.80 8.73
CA LEU A 82 30.34 3.41 9.63
C LEU A 82 30.22 2.89 11.07
N ILE A 83 29.21 2.07 11.37
CA ILE A 83 28.95 1.50 12.70
C ILE A 83 30.00 0.42 12.99
N GLN A 84 30.68 0.52 14.13
CA GLN A 84 31.66 -0.46 14.57
C GLN A 84 31.21 -1.15 15.86
N GLU A 85 31.63 -2.40 16.03
CA GLU A 85 31.51 -3.09 17.32
C GLU A 85 32.21 -2.28 18.41
N ARG A 86 31.67 -2.32 19.63
CA ARG A 86 32.11 -1.54 20.80
C ARG A 86 31.83 -0.03 20.78
N ASN A 87 31.28 0.55 19.71
CA ASN A 87 30.68 1.90 19.81
C ASN A 87 29.49 1.89 20.78
N SER A 88 29.13 3.06 21.32
CA SER A 88 27.94 3.22 22.15
C SER A 88 26.68 3.48 21.34
N VAL A 89 25.53 3.12 21.93
CA VAL A 89 24.19 3.43 21.39
C VAL A 89 23.32 4.02 22.50
N LYS A 90 22.38 4.90 22.13
CA LYS A 90 21.52 5.64 23.05
C LYS A 90 20.05 5.32 22.78
N LYS A 91 19.27 5.02 23.83
CA LYS A 91 17.80 4.93 23.72
C LYS A 91 17.18 6.32 23.67
N MET A 92 16.21 6.52 22.78
CA MET A 92 15.62 7.85 22.53
C MET A 92 14.43 8.18 23.44
N GLY A 93 14.02 7.26 24.31
CA GLY A 93 12.87 7.43 25.22
C GLY A 93 11.52 7.50 24.50
N ARG A 94 11.45 7.06 23.23
CA ARG A 94 10.27 7.17 22.38
C ARG A 94 10.10 5.98 21.45
N ILE A 95 8.89 5.43 21.43
CA ILE A 95 8.45 4.42 20.46
C ILE A 95 8.50 5.02 19.04
N ALA A 96 8.69 4.18 18.02
CA ALA A 96 8.71 4.56 16.62
C ALA A 96 7.50 5.43 16.24
N GLN A 97 7.78 6.71 15.98
CA GLN A 97 6.78 7.75 15.70
C GLN A 97 7.24 8.61 14.52
N ILE A 98 6.29 9.08 13.72
CA ILE A 98 6.52 9.97 12.58
C ILE A 98 5.81 11.32 12.80
N PRO A 99 6.38 12.47 12.38
CA PRO A 99 5.67 13.74 12.42
C PRO A 99 4.45 13.73 11.49
N VAL A 100 3.37 14.42 11.89
CA VAL A 100 2.09 14.48 11.17
C VAL A 100 1.54 15.91 11.12
N SER A 101 1.11 16.37 9.95
CA SER A 101 0.66 17.75 9.65
C SER A 101 0.17 17.87 8.19
N GLU A 102 -0.36 19.03 7.79
CA GLU A 102 -0.73 19.28 6.38
C GLU A 102 0.45 19.51 5.42
N ALA A 103 1.66 19.75 5.94
CA ALA A 103 2.79 20.28 5.17
C ALA A 103 3.33 19.34 4.05
N TYR A 104 2.82 18.11 3.97
CA TYR A 104 3.25 17.05 3.07
C TYR A 104 2.49 16.97 1.75
N LEU A 105 1.38 17.68 1.58
CA LEU A 105 0.62 17.62 0.34
C LEU A 105 1.52 18.11 -0.83
N GLY A 106 1.80 17.19 -1.77
CA GLY A 106 2.74 17.42 -2.88
C GLY A 106 4.22 17.24 -2.53
N ARG A 107 4.57 16.34 -1.58
CA ARG A 107 5.96 16.08 -1.14
C ARG A 107 6.39 14.61 -1.28
N VAL A 108 7.69 14.37 -1.35
CA VAL A 108 8.29 13.03 -1.38
C VAL A 108 9.18 12.82 -0.17
N VAL A 109 8.89 11.79 0.63
CA VAL A 109 9.47 11.57 1.95
C VAL A 109 9.90 10.11 2.11
N ASN A 110 10.90 9.85 2.96
CA ASN A 110 11.33 8.49 3.28
C ASN A 110 10.53 7.86 4.43
N ALA A 111 10.81 6.61 4.77
CA ALA A 111 10.11 5.86 5.83
C ALA A 111 10.25 6.47 7.24
N LEU A 112 11.30 7.25 7.51
CA LEU A 112 11.46 8.03 8.74
C LEU A 112 10.74 9.39 8.68
N ALA A 113 9.91 9.60 7.65
CA ALA A 113 9.21 10.84 7.36
C ALA A 113 10.16 12.07 7.29
N LYS A 114 11.39 11.85 6.79
CA LYS A 114 12.33 12.91 6.38
C LYS A 114 12.15 13.20 4.88
N PRO A 115 12.31 14.46 4.42
CA PRO A 115 12.12 14.81 3.01
C PRO A 115 13.26 14.28 2.13
N ILE A 116 12.94 13.84 0.91
CA ILE A 116 13.93 13.42 -0.10
C ILE A 116 13.79 14.18 -1.43
N ASP A 117 12.71 14.96 -1.59
CA ASP A 117 12.51 16.01 -2.59
C ASP A 117 13.22 17.34 -2.26
N GLY A 118 14.05 17.36 -1.19
CA GLY A 118 14.56 18.59 -0.55
C GLY A 118 13.48 19.44 0.16
N ARG A 119 12.23 18.98 0.09
CA ARG A 119 10.95 19.55 0.52
C ARG A 119 10.46 19.17 1.92
N GLY A 120 10.98 19.73 3.02
CA GLY A 120 10.51 19.54 4.43
C GLY A 120 9.20 18.74 4.67
N ALA A 121 9.28 17.56 5.28
CA ALA A 121 8.28 16.47 5.19
C ALA A 121 7.09 16.50 6.18
N ALA A 122 6.05 15.67 5.82
CA ALA A 122 3.82 14.13 6.79
C ALA A 122 2.94 13.01 6.00
N LEU A 123 2.68 11.83 6.60
CA LEU A 123 1.81 10.81 5.98
C LEU A 123 0.28 11.03 6.15
N ALA A 124 -0.50 10.33 5.33
CA ALA A 124 -1.91 10.56 5.03
C ALA A 124 -2.91 10.41 6.19
N GLU A 125 -2.55 9.67 7.25
CA GLU A 125 -3.43 9.42 8.41
C GLU A 125 -3.86 10.70 9.12
N TYR A 126 -3.00 11.73 9.09
CA TYR A 126 -3.28 13.05 9.65
C TYR A 126 -4.59 13.65 9.11
N PHE A 127 -4.95 13.37 7.86
CA PHE A 127 -6.08 14.03 7.19
C PHE A 127 -7.42 13.29 7.39
N MET A 128 -7.42 12.04 7.87
CA MET A 128 -8.67 11.28 8.09
C MET A 128 -9.48 11.83 9.27
N TYR A 129 -8.82 12.23 10.36
CA TYR A 129 -9.47 12.74 11.57
C TYR A 129 -10.01 14.18 11.44
N PRO A 130 -9.37 15.10 10.69
CA PRO A 130 -9.94 16.38 10.24
C PRO A 130 -11.03 16.26 9.17
N GLU A 131 -11.90 15.25 9.29
CA GLU A 131 -13.12 15.05 8.50
C GLU A 131 -12.93 14.85 6.98
N ARG A 132 -11.70 14.61 6.49
CA ARG A 132 -11.44 14.48 5.05
C ARG A 132 -11.51 13.04 4.54
N HIS A 133 -11.79 12.93 3.26
CA HIS A 133 -11.66 11.69 2.51
C HIS A 133 -10.26 11.60 1.89
N THR A 134 -9.56 10.50 2.16
CA THR A 134 -8.17 10.25 1.79
C THR A 134 -8.04 8.93 1.01
N LEU A 135 -7.02 8.85 0.16
CA LEU A 135 -6.69 7.66 -0.62
C LEU A 135 -5.21 7.36 -0.43
N ILE A 136 -4.88 6.13 -0.03
CA ILE A 136 -3.50 5.63 0.05
C ILE A 136 -3.32 4.47 -0.92
N ILE A 137 -2.20 4.46 -1.64
CA ILE A 137 -1.79 3.39 -2.55
C ILE A 137 -0.50 2.79 -1.97
N TYR A 138 -0.46 1.46 -1.85
CA TYR A 138 0.74 0.75 -1.39
C TYR A 138 1.35 0.00 -2.58
N ASP A 139 2.51 0.43 -3.05
CA ASP A 139 3.19 -0.08 -4.25
C ASP A 139 4.61 -0.56 -3.88
N ASP A 140 4.82 -1.83 -3.49
CA ASP A 140 3.81 -2.88 -3.30
C ASP A 140 4.04 -3.67 -1.99
N LEU A 141 3.00 -4.38 -1.55
CA LEU A 141 3.03 -5.15 -0.31
C LEU A 141 3.86 -6.44 -0.40
N SER A 142 4.04 -7.02 -1.59
CA SER A 142 4.88 -8.21 -1.79
C SER A 142 6.34 -7.88 -1.47
N LYS A 143 6.84 -6.72 -1.93
CA LYS A 143 8.19 -6.22 -1.62
C LYS A 143 8.36 -5.85 -0.14
N GLN A 144 7.34 -5.24 0.49
CA GLN A 144 7.34 -4.99 1.93
C GLN A 144 7.51 -6.30 2.73
N VAL A 145 6.79 -7.35 2.34
CA VAL A 145 6.83 -8.65 3.01
C VAL A 145 8.12 -9.43 2.72
N GLN A 146 8.71 -9.30 1.53
CA GLN A 146 10.06 -9.82 1.25
C GLN A 146 11.12 -9.17 2.16
N ALA A 147 11.06 -7.84 2.35
CA ALA A 147 11.94 -7.13 3.28
C ALA A 147 11.71 -7.55 4.74
N TYR A 148 10.44 -7.70 5.16
CA TYR A 148 10.11 -8.19 6.50
C TYR A 148 10.62 -9.62 6.73
N ARG A 149 10.56 -10.50 5.71
CA ARG A 149 11.15 -11.84 5.75
C ARG A 149 12.65 -11.79 5.96
N GLN A 150 13.37 -10.99 5.17
CA GLN A 150 14.83 -10.83 5.30
C GLN A 150 15.19 -10.36 6.72
N MET A 151 14.52 -9.32 7.21
CA MET A 151 14.71 -8.79 8.57
C MET A 151 14.45 -9.85 9.65
N SER A 152 13.39 -10.64 9.52
CA SER A 152 13.04 -11.69 10.49
C SER A 152 14.03 -12.86 10.50
N LEU A 153 14.52 -13.26 9.31
CA LEU A 153 15.58 -14.28 9.16
C LEU A 153 16.93 -13.80 9.71
N LEU A 154 17.27 -12.52 9.53
CA LEU A 154 18.48 -11.90 10.11
C LEU A 154 18.38 -11.82 11.65
N LEU A 155 17.19 -11.53 12.20
CA LEU A 155 16.86 -11.67 13.62
C LEU A 155 16.79 -13.15 14.09
N ARG A 156 17.10 -14.12 13.22
CA ARG A 156 17.08 -15.57 13.48
C ARG A 156 15.72 -16.10 14.00
N ARG A 157 14.63 -15.39 13.70
CA ARG A 157 13.27 -15.84 14.08
C ARG A 157 12.88 -17.08 13.27
N PRO A 158 12.20 -18.07 13.88
CA PRO A 158 11.75 -19.27 13.16
C PRO A 158 10.87 -18.93 11.94
N PRO A 159 11.23 -19.39 10.73
CA PRO A 159 10.42 -19.18 9.53
C PRO A 159 9.29 -20.20 9.40
N GLY A 160 8.23 -19.81 8.67
CA GLY A 160 7.10 -20.65 8.26
C GLY A 160 7.03 -20.85 6.73
N HIS A 161 5.82 -20.80 6.17
CA HIS A 161 5.58 -21.03 4.74
C HIS A 161 6.36 -20.03 3.86
N GLU A 162 6.95 -20.50 2.75
CA GLU A 162 7.84 -19.71 1.87
C GLU A 162 8.94 -18.92 2.63
N ALA A 163 9.36 -19.45 3.79
CA ALA A 163 10.24 -18.84 4.77
C ALA A 163 9.76 -17.51 5.40
N TYR A 164 8.51 -17.10 5.23
CA TYR A 164 7.94 -15.93 5.91
C TYR A 164 7.70 -16.20 7.41
N PRO A 165 7.84 -15.19 8.28
CA PRO A 165 7.53 -15.34 9.70
C PRO A 165 6.02 -15.44 9.94
N GLY A 166 5.62 -16.13 11.02
CA GLY A 166 4.20 -16.42 11.30
C GLY A 166 3.31 -15.20 11.57
N ASP A 167 3.89 -14.03 11.87
CA ASP A 167 3.20 -12.76 12.08
C ASP A 167 3.03 -11.92 10.80
N VAL A 168 3.43 -12.42 9.62
CA VAL A 168 3.27 -11.72 8.33
C VAL A 168 1.81 -11.38 8.00
N PHE A 169 0.85 -12.21 8.43
CA PHE A 169 -0.58 -11.90 8.31
C PHE A 169 -0.95 -10.68 9.18
N TYR A 170 -0.48 -10.65 10.43
CA TYR A 170 -0.72 -9.56 11.37
C TYR A 170 -0.05 -8.25 10.93
N LEU A 171 1.11 -8.32 10.26
CA LEU A 171 1.76 -7.16 9.64
C LEU A 171 0.85 -6.47 8.61
N HIS A 172 0.12 -7.24 7.80
CA HIS A 172 -0.82 -6.70 6.82
C HIS A 172 -2.17 -6.30 7.41
N SER A 173 -2.76 -7.09 8.30
CA SER A 173 -4.06 -6.73 8.89
C SER A 173 -3.93 -5.44 9.71
N ARG A 174 -2.93 -5.32 10.58
CA ARG A 174 -2.69 -4.08 11.35
C ARG A 174 -2.38 -2.86 10.48
N LEU A 175 -2.03 -3.03 9.20
CA LEU A 175 -1.80 -1.94 8.25
C LEU A 175 -3.08 -1.56 7.51
N LEU A 176 -3.80 -2.54 6.98
CA LEU A 176 -4.98 -2.33 6.13
C LEU A 176 -6.24 -1.98 6.93
N GLU A 177 -6.42 -2.55 8.12
CA GLU A 177 -7.55 -2.25 9.04
C GLU A 177 -7.52 -0.79 9.57
N ARG A 178 -6.46 -0.03 9.28
CA ARG A 178 -6.39 1.43 9.56
C ARG A 178 -7.15 2.26 8.53
N ALA A 179 -7.49 1.68 7.37
CA ALA A 179 -8.19 2.32 6.27
C ALA A 179 -9.70 2.08 6.36
N ALA A 180 -10.40 2.95 7.09
CA ALA A 180 -11.84 2.87 7.34
C ALA A 180 -12.58 4.17 6.98
N LYS A 181 -13.91 4.16 7.00
CA LYS A 181 -14.74 5.37 7.18
C LYS A 181 -15.10 5.50 8.65
N LEU A 182 -14.84 6.68 9.22
CA LEU A 182 -15.16 7.03 10.59
C LEU A 182 -16.68 7.23 10.79
N SER A 183 -17.14 7.05 12.03
CA SER A 183 -18.52 7.32 12.43
C SER A 183 -18.82 8.83 12.45
N SER A 184 -20.11 9.19 12.48
CA SER A 184 -20.55 10.59 12.62
C SER A 184 -20.14 11.23 13.95
N SER A 185 -19.83 10.43 14.97
CA SER A 185 -19.21 10.89 16.23
C SER A 185 -17.70 11.18 16.12
N LEU A 186 -17.08 10.82 15.00
CA LEU A 186 -15.65 10.98 14.69
C LEU A 186 -15.47 11.74 13.36
N GLY A 187 -16.43 12.59 12.99
CA GLY A 187 -16.32 13.52 11.86
C GLY A 187 -16.44 12.91 10.46
N GLU A 188 -16.91 11.65 10.33
CA GLU A 188 -17.22 11.00 9.05
C GLU A 188 -16.10 10.87 7.99
N GLY A 189 -14.89 11.36 8.28
CA GLY A 189 -13.72 11.26 7.42
C GLY A 189 -13.36 9.81 7.08
N SER A 190 -12.54 9.60 6.05
CA SER A 190 -12.21 8.25 5.61
C SER A 190 -10.83 8.10 5.02
N MET A 191 -10.30 6.89 5.12
CA MET A 191 -9.14 6.43 4.37
C MET A 191 -9.51 5.21 3.53
N THR A 192 -9.36 5.34 2.22
CA THR A 192 -9.46 4.23 1.28
C THR A 192 -8.06 3.72 0.96
N ALA A 193 -7.84 2.41 1.11
CA ALA A 193 -6.59 1.76 0.73
C ALA A 193 -6.71 1.06 -0.64
N LEU A 194 -5.69 1.23 -1.47
CA LEU A 194 -5.45 0.43 -2.69
C LEU A 194 -4.09 -0.27 -2.56
N PRO A 195 -4.02 -1.43 -1.92
CA PRO A 195 -2.80 -2.22 -1.89
C PRO A 195 -2.55 -2.89 -3.24
N ILE A 196 -1.33 -2.77 -3.75
CA ILE A 196 -0.82 -3.55 -4.88
C ILE A 196 -0.09 -4.77 -4.31
N VAL A 197 -0.28 -5.93 -4.97
CA VAL A 197 0.35 -7.20 -4.62
C VAL A 197 0.86 -7.83 -5.91
N GLU A 198 2.16 -8.08 -5.99
CA GLU A 198 2.77 -8.82 -7.09
C GLU A 198 2.45 -10.32 -6.94
N THR A 199 1.81 -10.92 -7.95
CA THR A 199 1.56 -12.37 -8.05
C THR A 199 2.57 -13.01 -8.99
N GLN A 200 3.19 -14.11 -8.59
CA GLN A 200 4.15 -14.83 -9.45
C GLN A 200 3.37 -15.65 -10.48
N SER A 201 3.63 -15.42 -11.77
CA SER A 201 2.91 -16.08 -12.89
C SER A 201 1.38 -15.99 -12.82
N GLY A 202 0.83 -14.99 -12.12
CA GLY A 202 -0.62 -14.83 -11.91
C GLY A 202 -1.22 -15.72 -10.83
N ASP A 203 -0.42 -16.44 -10.03
CA ASP A 203 -0.92 -17.29 -8.95
C ASP A 203 -1.52 -16.44 -7.80
N VAL A 204 -2.83 -16.61 -7.59
CA VAL A 204 -3.61 -16.00 -6.50
C VAL A 204 -3.71 -16.88 -5.25
N LEU A 205 -3.30 -18.15 -5.34
CA LEU A 205 -3.33 -19.14 -4.24
C LEU A 205 -2.02 -19.17 -3.44
N ALA A 206 -0.96 -18.55 -3.95
CA ALA A 206 0.26 -18.28 -3.20
C ALA A 206 -0.02 -17.58 -1.86
N TYR A 207 0.87 -17.76 -0.88
CA TYR A 207 0.59 -17.41 0.52
C TYR A 207 0.32 -15.91 0.74
N ILE A 208 1.11 -15.02 0.15
CA ILE A 208 0.97 -13.57 0.34
C ILE A 208 -0.26 -13.00 -0.38
N PRO A 209 -0.56 -13.34 -1.65
CA PRO A 209 -1.85 -13.02 -2.29
C PRO A 209 -3.04 -13.50 -1.48
N THR A 210 -3.06 -14.76 -1.02
CA THR A 210 -4.16 -15.32 -0.21
C THR A 210 -4.36 -14.53 1.09
N ASN A 211 -3.29 -14.19 1.79
CA ASN A 211 -3.35 -13.37 3.00
C ASN A 211 -3.97 -11.99 2.72
N VAL A 212 -3.49 -11.25 1.71
CA VAL A 212 -4.04 -9.92 1.39
C VAL A 212 -5.49 -10.00 0.91
N ILE A 213 -5.82 -10.95 0.02
CA ILE A 213 -7.19 -11.18 -0.45
C ILE A 213 -8.14 -11.44 0.71
N SER A 214 -7.72 -12.19 1.73
CA SER A 214 -8.59 -12.46 2.89
C SER A 214 -8.89 -11.18 3.69
N ILE A 215 -7.90 -10.31 3.88
CA ILE A 215 -8.00 -9.05 4.63
C ILE A 215 -8.81 -7.99 3.85
N THR A 216 -8.55 -7.80 2.55
CA THR A 216 -9.17 -6.70 1.79
C THR A 216 -10.67 -6.92 1.51
N ASP A 217 -11.43 -5.82 1.45
CA ASP A 217 -12.85 -5.78 1.06
C ASP A 217 -13.15 -6.18 -0.42
N GLY A 218 -12.18 -6.79 -1.10
CA GLY A 218 -12.22 -7.14 -2.50
C GLY A 218 -10.84 -7.03 -3.16
N GLN A 219 -10.76 -7.51 -4.40
CA GLN A 219 -9.55 -7.45 -5.22
C GLN A 219 -9.89 -7.13 -6.68
N ILE A 220 -8.99 -6.42 -7.34
CA ILE A 220 -8.98 -6.23 -8.79
C ILE A 220 -7.82 -7.06 -9.33
N PHE A 221 -8.11 -8.16 -10.03
CA PHE A 221 -7.09 -9.01 -10.63
C PHE A 221 -6.82 -8.60 -12.07
N LEU A 222 -5.56 -8.29 -12.38
CA LEU A 222 -5.11 -7.93 -13.72
C LEU A 222 -4.47 -9.17 -14.37
N SER A 223 -5.04 -9.64 -15.48
CA SER A 223 -4.54 -10.81 -16.21
C SER A 223 -3.55 -10.41 -17.31
N THR A 224 -2.46 -11.16 -17.41
CA THR A 224 -1.47 -11.06 -18.48
C THR A 224 -2.07 -11.44 -19.84
N ASP A 225 -2.96 -12.42 -19.88
CA ASP A 225 -3.61 -12.89 -21.12
C ASP A 225 -4.58 -11.85 -21.67
N LEU A 226 -5.33 -11.18 -20.80
CA LEU A 226 -6.16 -10.04 -21.17
C LEU A 226 -5.32 -8.86 -21.68
N LEU A 227 -4.16 -8.60 -21.05
CA LEU A 227 -3.22 -7.56 -21.50
C LEU A 227 -2.60 -7.87 -22.87
N ASN A 228 -2.23 -9.13 -23.10
CA ASN A 228 -1.64 -9.63 -24.35
C ASN A 228 -2.67 -9.66 -25.50
N SER A 229 -3.93 -9.96 -25.21
CA SER A 229 -5.05 -9.83 -26.15
C SER A 229 -5.55 -8.38 -26.32
N GLY A 230 -4.77 -7.39 -25.88
CA GLY A 230 -4.99 -5.97 -26.17
C GLY A 230 -6.06 -5.28 -25.30
N ILE A 231 -6.57 -5.93 -24.26
CA ILE A 231 -7.59 -5.36 -23.36
C ILE A 231 -6.88 -4.59 -22.25
N ARG A 232 -7.19 -3.29 -22.17
CA ARG A 232 -6.60 -2.35 -21.22
C ARG A 232 -7.71 -1.46 -20.68
N PRO A 233 -7.93 -1.38 -19.35
CA PRO A 233 -7.26 -2.13 -18.29
C PRO A 233 -7.60 -3.64 -18.34
N SER A 234 -6.62 -4.50 -18.03
CA SER A 234 -6.70 -5.96 -18.21
C SER A 234 -7.43 -6.70 -17.06
N ILE A 235 -8.54 -6.14 -16.59
CA ILE A 235 -9.27 -6.62 -15.41
C ILE A 235 -10.00 -7.94 -15.72
N ASN A 236 -9.68 -8.99 -14.99
CA ASN A 236 -10.43 -10.25 -15.04
C ASN A 236 -11.71 -10.11 -14.19
N VAL A 237 -12.86 -10.02 -14.85
CA VAL A 237 -14.18 -9.79 -14.21
C VAL A 237 -14.67 -10.97 -13.36
N GLY A 238 -14.16 -12.19 -13.61
CA GLY A 238 -14.49 -13.39 -12.84
C GLY A 238 -13.72 -13.49 -11.52
N ILE A 239 -12.41 -13.22 -11.54
CA ILE A 239 -11.53 -13.27 -10.36
C ILE A 239 -11.66 -11.99 -9.50
N SER A 240 -12.01 -10.86 -10.12
CA SER A 240 -12.19 -9.58 -9.42
C SER A 240 -13.53 -9.51 -8.68
N VAL A 241 -13.50 -9.11 -7.41
CA VAL A 241 -14.69 -9.01 -6.55
C VAL A 241 -14.62 -7.78 -5.66
N SER A 242 -15.78 -7.27 -5.26
CA SER A 242 -15.93 -6.32 -4.16
C SER A 242 -16.99 -6.86 -3.21
N ARG A 243 -16.65 -6.98 -1.93
CA ARG A 243 -17.54 -7.41 -0.85
C ARG A 243 -18.57 -6.32 -0.54
N VAL A 244 -18.16 -5.05 -0.62
CA VAL A 244 -19.02 -3.86 -0.52
C VAL A 244 -20.00 -3.76 -1.70
N GLY A 245 -19.57 -4.16 -2.90
CA GLY A 245 -20.41 -4.22 -4.10
C GLY A 245 -21.12 -2.91 -4.41
N SER A 246 -22.41 -2.99 -4.80
CA SER A 246 -23.22 -1.83 -5.16
C SER A 246 -23.68 -0.94 -3.98
N ALA A 247 -23.07 -1.06 -2.79
CA ALA A 247 -23.19 -0.05 -1.75
C ALA A 247 -22.27 1.17 -2.00
N ALA A 248 -21.11 0.95 -2.64
CA ALA A 248 -20.17 2.00 -3.02
C ALA A 248 -20.52 2.69 -4.36
N GLN A 249 -21.65 2.33 -5.00
CA GLN A 249 -22.07 2.87 -6.30
C GLN A 249 -23.16 3.93 -6.15
N ILE A 250 -23.04 5.06 -6.86
CA ILE A 250 -24.14 6.02 -6.97
C ILE A 250 -25.37 5.38 -7.63
N LYS A 251 -26.57 5.85 -7.27
CA LYS A 251 -27.86 5.23 -7.65
C LYS A 251 -27.99 4.94 -9.16
N ALA A 252 -27.57 5.87 -10.01
CA ALA A 252 -27.60 5.71 -11.46
C ALA A 252 -26.60 4.65 -11.98
N MET A 253 -25.38 4.60 -11.44
CA MET A 253 -24.40 3.55 -11.78
C MET A 253 -24.90 2.16 -11.39
N LYS A 254 -25.51 2.04 -10.20
CA LYS A 254 -26.11 0.78 -9.71
C LYS A 254 -27.19 0.23 -10.65
N GLN A 255 -27.98 1.10 -11.28
CA GLN A 255 -29.03 0.68 -12.22
C GLN A 255 -28.49 0.10 -13.54
N VAL A 256 -27.32 0.55 -14.00
CA VAL A 256 -26.74 0.10 -15.29
C VAL A 256 -25.69 -1.01 -15.12
N ALA A 257 -24.83 -0.92 -14.11
CA ALA A 257 -23.74 -1.88 -13.89
C ALA A 257 -24.21 -3.27 -13.45
N GLY A 258 -25.41 -3.38 -12.86
CA GLY A 258 -25.99 -4.67 -12.44
C GLY A 258 -26.23 -5.64 -13.61
N LYS A 259 -26.67 -5.14 -14.77
CA LYS A 259 -26.78 -5.93 -16.00
C LYS A 259 -25.39 -6.34 -16.52
N LEU A 260 -24.48 -5.36 -16.61
CA LEU A 260 -23.16 -5.51 -17.20
C LEU A 260 -22.35 -6.66 -16.58
N LYS A 261 -22.32 -6.77 -15.24
CA LYS A 261 -21.56 -7.84 -14.58
C LYS A 261 -22.12 -9.24 -14.91
N LEU A 262 -23.44 -9.38 -15.01
CA LEU A 262 -24.08 -10.66 -15.33
C LEU A 262 -23.80 -11.06 -16.79
N GLU A 263 -23.97 -10.12 -17.73
CA GLU A 263 -23.72 -10.37 -19.16
C GLU A 263 -22.24 -10.72 -19.43
N LEU A 264 -21.29 -10.06 -18.75
CA LEU A 264 -19.86 -10.36 -18.89
C LEU A 264 -19.44 -11.69 -18.27
N ALA A 265 -20.05 -12.10 -17.15
CA ALA A 265 -19.78 -13.40 -16.55
C ALA A 265 -20.26 -14.55 -17.45
N GLN A 266 -21.51 -14.47 -17.92
CA GLN A 266 -22.08 -15.44 -18.87
C GLN A 266 -21.31 -15.46 -20.19
N PHE A 267 -20.84 -14.30 -20.66
CA PHE A 267 -19.99 -14.23 -21.84
C PHE A 267 -18.66 -14.97 -21.66
N ALA A 268 -17.99 -14.82 -20.52
CA ALA A 268 -16.72 -15.51 -20.25
C ALA A 268 -16.88 -17.03 -20.19
N GLU A 269 -17.99 -17.52 -19.62
CA GLU A 269 -18.35 -18.95 -19.66
C GLU A 269 -18.59 -19.42 -21.09
N LEU A 270 -19.42 -18.72 -21.87
CA LEU A 270 -19.74 -19.09 -23.26
C LEU A 270 -18.54 -18.97 -24.21
N GLU A 271 -17.64 -18.01 -24.00
CA GLU A 271 -16.41 -17.86 -24.81
C GLU A 271 -15.49 -19.08 -24.64
N ALA A 272 -15.42 -19.65 -23.44
CA ALA A 272 -14.67 -20.89 -23.20
C ALA A 272 -15.34 -22.11 -23.89
N PHE A 273 -16.67 -22.26 -23.80
CA PHE A 273 -17.37 -23.36 -24.48
C PHE A 273 -17.33 -23.25 -26.02
N ALA A 274 -17.40 -22.03 -26.56
CA ALA A 274 -17.38 -21.76 -28.00
C ALA A 274 -16.08 -22.21 -28.69
N GLN A 275 -14.96 -22.31 -27.98
CA GLN A 275 -13.70 -22.82 -28.52
C GLN A 275 -13.75 -24.32 -28.89
N PHE A 276 -14.73 -25.06 -28.38
CA PHE A 276 -14.86 -26.52 -28.56
C PHE A 276 -16.08 -26.95 -29.37
N SER A 277 -16.89 -26.02 -29.89
CA SER A 277 -18.15 -26.32 -30.59
C SER A 277 -18.29 -25.55 -31.90
N SER A 278 -18.47 -26.26 -33.02
CA SER A 278 -18.71 -25.68 -34.34
C SER A 278 -20.09 -25.04 -34.48
N ASP A 279 -21.12 -25.74 -33.99
CA ASP A 279 -22.52 -25.44 -34.26
C ASP A 279 -23.18 -24.74 -33.07
N LEU A 280 -22.92 -23.44 -32.95
CA LEU A 280 -23.52 -22.58 -31.94
C LEU A 280 -24.90 -22.09 -32.41
N ASP A 281 -25.90 -22.18 -31.53
CA ASP A 281 -27.25 -21.73 -31.82
C ASP A 281 -27.35 -20.19 -31.90
N LYS A 282 -28.44 -19.68 -32.51
CA LYS A 282 -28.60 -18.24 -32.75
C LYS A 282 -28.70 -17.39 -31.46
N ALA A 283 -29.16 -17.94 -30.33
CA ALA A 283 -29.12 -17.23 -29.05
C ALA A 283 -27.67 -17.11 -28.54
N THR A 284 -26.92 -18.21 -28.51
CA THR A 284 -25.50 -18.20 -28.10
C THR A 284 -24.64 -17.29 -28.98
N GLN A 285 -24.82 -17.34 -30.31
CA GLN A 285 -24.15 -16.42 -31.25
C GLN A 285 -24.41 -14.94 -30.91
N ASN A 286 -25.68 -14.57 -30.66
CA ASN A 286 -26.05 -13.20 -30.28
C ASN A 286 -25.47 -12.79 -28.91
N GLN A 287 -25.36 -13.74 -27.96
CA GLN A 287 -24.82 -13.47 -26.63
C GLN A 287 -23.30 -13.28 -26.66
N LEU A 288 -22.57 -14.09 -27.45
CA LEU A 288 -21.14 -13.90 -27.72
C LEU A 288 -20.89 -12.55 -28.41
N ALA A 289 -21.64 -12.24 -29.47
CA ALA A 289 -21.53 -10.99 -30.20
C ALA A 289 -21.87 -9.74 -29.35
N ARG A 290 -22.72 -9.87 -28.32
CA ARG A 290 -22.95 -8.82 -27.32
C ARG A 290 -21.79 -8.71 -26.34
N GLY A 291 -21.32 -9.83 -25.79
CA GLY A 291 -20.23 -9.84 -24.82
C GLY A 291 -18.91 -9.31 -25.38
N GLN A 292 -18.60 -9.61 -26.65
CA GLN A 292 -17.49 -8.99 -27.39
C GLN A 292 -17.62 -7.46 -27.45
N ARG A 293 -18.80 -6.93 -27.80
CA ARG A 293 -19.05 -5.48 -27.79
C ARG A 293 -18.91 -4.88 -26.39
N LEU A 294 -19.39 -5.56 -25.34
CA LEU A 294 -19.24 -5.11 -23.95
C LEU A 294 -17.78 -5.16 -23.46
N ARG A 295 -16.96 -6.08 -23.99
CA ARG A 295 -15.51 -6.19 -23.73
C ARG A 295 -14.72 -5.06 -24.40
N GLU A 296 -15.06 -4.71 -25.64
CA GLU A 296 -14.49 -3.52 -26.32
C GLU A 296 -14.91 -2.21 -25.65
N LEU A 297 -16.18 -2.11 -25.25
CA LEU A 297 -16.74 -0.96 -24.54
C LEU A 297 -16.03 -0.64 -23.21
N LEU A 298 -15.34 -1.62 -22.62
CA LEU A 298 -14.54 -1.49 -21.40
C LEU A 298 -13.05 -1.24 -21.67
N LYS A 299 -12.58 -1.23 -22.92
CA LYS A 299 -11.23 -0.75 -23.23
C LYS A 299 -11.15 0.77 -23.02
N GLN A 300 -10.12 1.20 -22.31
CA GLN A 300 -9.86 2.59 -21.98
C GLN A 300 -8.35 2.84 -22.07
N SER A 301 -7.94 3.81 -22.89
CA SER A 301 -6.53 4.19 -23.02
C SER A 301 -6.00 4.84 -21.75
N GLN A 302 -4.69 4.69 -21.51
CA GLN A 302 -4.05 5.20 -20.30
C GLN A 302 -4.28 6.72 -20.17
N SER A 303 -4.69 7.15 -18.97
CA SER A 303 -5.03 8.54 -18.61
C SER A 303 -6.27 9.15 -19.31
N ALA A 304 -6.95 8.45 -20.23
CA ALA A 304 -8.20 8.92 -20.86
C ALA A 304 -9.41 8.73 -19.92
N ARG A 305 -9.40 9.44 -18.79
CA ARG A 305 -10.40 9.29 -17.70
C ARG A 305 -11.78 9.84 -18.12
N LEU A 306 -12.77 8.96 -18.23
CA LEU A 306 -14.18 9.33 -18.36
C LEU A 306 -14.76 9.78 -17.01
N THR A 307 -15.63 10.79 -17.02
CA THR A 307 -16.47 11.16 -15.87
C THR A 307 -17.50 10.06 -15.57
N VAL A 308 -18.04 10.05 -14.34
CA VAL A 308 -19.06 9.07 -13.95
C VAL A 308 -20.33 9.19 -14.80
N ALA A 309 -20.66 10.38 -15.31
CA ALA A 309 -21.78 10.57 -16.24
C ALA A 309 -21.53 9.89 -17.59
N GLU A 310 -20.35 10.07 -18.19
CA GLU A 310 -19.95 9.42 -19.44
C GLU A 310 -19.87 7.90 -19.27
N GLN A 311 -19.33 7.41 -18.15
CA GLN A 311 -19.29 5.97 -17.83
C GLN A 311 -20.72 5.38 -17.78
N ILE A 312 -21.67 6.06 -17.13
CA ILE A 312 -23.06 5.61 -17.06
C ILE A 312 -23.71 5.58 -18.45
N MET A 313 -23.52 6.61 -19.27
CA MET A 313 -24.04 6.65 -20.64
C MET A 313 -23.45 5.53 -21.50
N THR A 314 -22.14 5.31 -21.41
CA THR A 314 -21.40 4.25 -22.11
C THR A 314 -21.95 2.87 -21.75
N ILE A 315 -22.06 2.55 -20.45
CA ILE A 315 -22.62 1.27 -19.98
C ILE A 315 -24.10 1.14 -20.35
N TYR A 316 -24.88 2.22 -20.32
CA TYR A 316 -26.28 2.23 -20.73
C TYR A 316 -26.47 1.94 -22.23
N THR A 317 -25.61 2.49 -23.11
CA THR A 317 -25.69 2.19 -24.55
C THR A 317 -25.37 0.74 -24.85
N GLY A 318 -24.38 0.15 -24.17
CA GLY A 318 -24.02 -1.27 -24.30
C GLY A 318 -25.11 -2.21 -23.78
N THR A 319 -25.47 -2.10 -22.50
CA THR A 319 -26.39 -3.02 -21.79
C THR A 319 -27.86 -2.96 -22.25
N ASN A 320 -28.21 -2.02 -23.13
CA ASN A 320 -29.52 -1.97 -23.78
C ASN A 320 -29.44 -2.20 -25.30
N GLY A 321 -28.28 -2.60 -25.82
CA GLY A 321 -28.11 -3.06 -27.21
C GLY A 321 -28.07 -1.97 -28.28
N TYR A 322 -27.95 -0.68 -27.90
CA TYR A 322 -27.85 0.41 -28.88
C TYR A 322 -26.57 0.34 -29.74
N LEU A 323 -25.57 -0.44 -29.31
CA LEU A 323 -24.32 -0.70 -30.03
C LEU A 323 -24.38 -1.95 -30.94
N ASN A 324 -25.50 -2.67 -30.99
CA ASN A 324 -25.61 -3.93 -31.74
C ASN A 324 -25.43 -3.76 -33.26
N SER A 325 -25.72 -2.57 -33.80
CA SER A 325 -25.54 -2.21 -35.20
C SER A 325 -24.10 -1.81 -35.57
N LEU A 326 -23.22 -1.63 -34.58
CA LEU A 326 -21.81 -1.33 -34.82
C LEU A 326 -21.02 -2.62 -35.00
N GLU A 327 -20.04 -2.60 -35.89
CA GLU A 327 -19.06 -3.69 -36.03
C GLU A 327 -18.06 -3.68 -34.86
N VAL A 328 -17.40 -4.81 -34.64
CA VAL A 328 -16.34 -4.99 -33.65
C VAL A 328 -15.01 -5.01 -34.40
N GLY A 329 -14.02 -4.22 -33.97
CA GLY A 329 -12.70 -4.09 -34.60
C GLY A 329 -11.55 -4.34 -33.63
#